data_AF-A0A7C4GE16-F1
#
_entry.id   AF-A0A7C4GE16-F1
#
_cell.length_a   1.000
_cell.length_b   1.000
_cell.length_c   1.000
_cell.angle_alpha   90.00
_cell.angle_beta   90.00
_cell.angle_gamma   90.00
#
_symmetry.space_group_name_H-M   'P 1'
#
loop_
_entity.id
_entity.type
_entity.pdbx_description
1 polymer ?
#
loop_
_entity_poly.entity_id
_entity_poly.type
_entity_poly.pdbx_seq_one_letter_code
_entity_poly.pdbx_strand_id
1 'polypeptide(L)'
;MAAIPKGRIVLYVVLGVIVIVVGIFVLTTSAKEKQLQAGHKWEVEDVARFVKGRTEQCEDIEQDLSGYTGPEVDEAMALLAKAREGMTQMQSLTDANEITAKSKEVGENIKKARAIKNKLKRGK
;
A
#
# COMPACT_ATOMS: atom_id res chain seq x y z
N MET A 1 33.80 -7.10 48.17
CA MET A 1 32.91 -7.11 46.99
C MET A 1 31.92 -5.96 47.16
N ALA A 2 32.12 -4.85 46.43
CA ALA A 2 31.30 -3.65 46.60
C ALA A 2 29.87 -3.92 46.12
N ALA A 3 28.89 -3.78 47.02
CA ALA A 3 27.48 -3.93 46.67
C ALA A 3 27.10 -2.85 45.65
N ILE A 4 26.91 -3.26 44.40
CA ILE A 4 26.44 -2.35 43.34
C ILE A 4 25.04 -1.88 43.75
N PRO A 5 24.83 -0.57 43.99
CA PRO A 5 23.54 -0.08 44.44
C PRO A 5 22.52 -0.35 43.33
N LYS A 6 21.49 -1.15 43.65
CA LYS A 6 20.45 -1.60 42.71
C LYS A 6 19.81 -0.44 41.93
N GLY A 7 19.80 0.78 42.48
CA GLY A 7 19.32 1.98 41.81
C GLY A 7 20.11 2.40 40.56
N ARG A 8 21.43 2.16 40.50
CA ARG A 8 22.23 2.46 39.30
C ARG A 8 21.94 1.47 38.16
N ILE A 9 21.71 0.20 38.49
CA ILE A 9 21.36 -0.83 37.51
C ILE A 9 20.03 -0.49 36.84
N VAL A 10 19.03 -0.09 37.63
CA VAL A 10 17.71 0.33 37.09
C VAL A 10 17.87 1.56 36.18
N LEU A 11 18.69 2.53 36.57
CA LEU A 11 18.92 3.73 35.77
C LEU A 11 19.59 3.43 34.41
N TYR A 12 20.56 2.51 34.37
CA TYR A 12 21.17 2.07 33.12
C TYR A 12 20.22 1.26 32.23
N VAL A 13 19.34 0.45 32.83
CA VAL A 13 18.32 -0.29 32.06
C VAL A 13 17.33 0.69 31.41
N VAL A 14 16.86 1.70 32.15
CA VAL A 14 15.94 2.72 31.62
C VAL A 14 16.62 3.55 30.51
N LEU A 15 17.86 3.99 30.71
CA LEU A 15 18.63 4.68 29.68
C LEU A 15 18.85 3.82 28.43
N GLY A 16 19.13 2.52 28.61
CA GLY A 16 19.28 1.57 27.51
C GLY A 16 18.00 1.43 26.67
N VAL A 17 16.84 1.32 27.32
CA VAL A 17 15.55 1.26 26.62
C VAL A 17 15.27 2.55 25.86
N ILE A 18 15.56 3.72 26.44
CA ILE A 18 15.36 5.01 25.76
C ILE A 18 16.23 5.12 24.50
N VAL A 19 17.50 4.70 24.58
CA VAL A 19 18.41 4.70 23.42
C VAL A 19 17.93 3.76 22.31
N ILE A 20 17.39 2.58 22.66
CA ILE A 20 16.82 1.64 21.70
C ILE A 20 15.59 2.25 21.01
N VAL A 21 14.68 2.88 21.77
CA VAL A 21 13.47 3.52 21.22
C VAL A 21 13.84 4.68 20.28
N VAL A 22 14.79 5.54 20.67
CA VAL A 22 15.27 6.64 19.82
C VAL A 22 15.97 6.10 18.57
N GLY A 23 16.76 5.02 18.69
CA GLY A 23 17.39 4.36 17.54
C GLY A 23 16.36 3.81 16.55
N ILE A 24 15.32 3.14 17.04
CA ILE A 24 14.21 2.64 16.20
C ILE A 24 13.45 3.82 15.56
N PHE A 25 13.21 4.90 16.30
CA PHE A 25 12.53 6.10 15.78
C PHE A 25 13.34 6.77 14.65
N VAL A 26 14.65 6.95 14.82
CA VAL A 26 15.53 7.54 13.80
C VAL A 26 15.66 6.64 12.56
N LEU A 27 15.69 5.32 12.74
CA LEU A 27 15.71 4.37 11.61
C LEU A 27 14.37 4.38 10.85
N THR A 28 13.24 4.47 11.55
CA THR A 28 11.92 4.54 10.91
C THR A 28 11.67 5.86 10.19
N THR A 29 12.19 6.99 10.68
CA THR A 29 12.11 8.28 9.96
C THR A 29 13.05 8.32 8.76
N SER A 30 14.29 7.84 8.90
CA SER A 30 15.25 7.79 7.78
C SER A 30 14.82 6.83 6.66
N ALA A 31 14.15 5.72 6.98
CA ALA A 31 13.61 4.80 5.99
C ALA A 31 12.46 5.43 5.18
N LYS A 32 11.65 6.30 5.80
CA LYS A 32 10.62 7.07 5.09
C LYS A 32 11.26 8.09 4.15
N GLU A 33 12.30 8.81 4.57
CA GLU A 33 13.00 9.79 3.73
C GLU A 33 13.69 9.15 2.51
N LYS A 34 14.27 7.95 2.65
CA LYS A 34 14.85 7.23 1.50
C LYS A 34 13.81 6.71 0.51
N GLN A 35 12.60 6.36 0.97
CA GLN A 35 11.49 6.03 0.06
C GLN A 35 10.92 7.28 -0.62
N LEU A 36 10.90 8.41 0.08
CA LEU A 36 10.51 9.72 -0.45
C LEU A 36 11.47 10.24 -1.54
N GLN A 37 12.77 9.98 -1.41
CA GLN A 37 13.78 10.44 -2.39
C GLN A 37 13.97 9.47 -3.58
N ALA A 38 13.62 8.19 -3.43
CA ALA A 38 13.71 7.19 -4.50
C ALA A 38 12.40 6.99 -5.29
N GLY A 39 11.34 7.72 -4.93
CA GLY A 39 10.06 7.67 -5.61
C GLY A 39 10.15 8.33 -6.98
N HIS A 40 9.67 7.64 -8.01
CA HIS A 40 9.39 8.22 -9.32
C HIS A 40 8.57 9.50 -9.09
N LYS A 41 9.07 10.67 -9.53
CA LYS A 41 8.29 11.91 -9.49
C LYS A 41 7.12 11.70 -10.43
N TRP A 42 5.93 11.49 -9.87
CA TRP A 42 4.71 11.43 -10.66
C TRP A 42 4.49 12.77 -11.33
N GLU A 43 4.65 12.82 -12.66
CA GLU A 43 4.15 13.94 -13.42
C GLU A 43 2.64 13.76 -13.64
N VAL A 44 1.94 14.88 -13.89
CA VAL A 44 0.48 14.87 -14.11
C VAL A 44 0.12 13.97 -15.30
N GLU A 45 0.98 13.90 -16.33
CA GLU A 45 0.84 12.99 -17.47
C GLU A 45 0.95 11.50 -17.07
N ASP A 46 1.80 11.16 -16.10
CA ASP A 46 1.97 9.78 -15.63
C ASP A 46 0.73 9.29 -14.89
N VAL A 47 0.07 10.17 -14.12
CA VAL A 47 -1.19 9.86 -13.44
C VAL A 47 -2.29 9.56 -14.47
N ALA A 48 -2.44 10.38 -15.51
CA ALA A 48 -3.43 10.16 -16.56
C ALA A 48 -3.16 8.86 -17.33
N ARG A 49 -1.89 8.58 -17.68
CA ARG A 49 -1.49 7.34 -18.34
C ARG A 49 -1.71 6.11 -17.46
N PHE A 50 -1.40 6.22 -16.17
CA PHE A 50 -1.64 5.15 -15.19
C PHE A 50 -3.13 4.87 -15.04
N VAL A 51 -3.95 5.90 -14.84
CA VAL A 51 -5.40 5.75 -14.72
C VAL A 51 -5.97 5.09 -15.97
N LYS A 52 -5.60 5.55 -17.18
CA LYS A 52 -6.05 4.95 -18.44
C LYS A 52 -5.73 3.45 -18.51
N GLY A 53 -4.46 3.07 -18.26
CA GLY A 53 -4.03 1.67 -18.33
C GLY A 53 -4.64 0.79 -17.22
N ARG A 54 -5.00 1.36 -16.07
CA ARG A 54 -5.69 0.63 -15.00
C ARG A 54 -7.19 0.50 -15.26
N THR A 55 -7.81 1.50 -15.87
CA THR A 55 -9.21 1.42 -16.32
C THR A 55 -9.39 0.32 -17.36
N GLU A 56 -8.52 0.25 -18.38
CA GLU A 56 -8.52 -0.84 -19.37
C GLU A 56 -8.39 -2.22 -18.68
N GLN A 57 -7.53 -2.34 -17.67
CA GLN A 57 -7.41 -3.59 -16.90
C GLN A 57 -8.65 -3.93 -16.08
N CYS A 58 -9.35 -2.93 -15.53
CA CYS A 58 -10.61 -3.16 -14.84
C CYS A 58 -11.69 -3.63 -15.81
N GLU A 59 -11.79 -3.01 -16.99
CA GLU A 59 -12.73 -3.41 -18.05
C GLU A 59 -12.47 -4.84 -18.52
N ASP A 60 -11.22 -5.21 -18.77
CA ASP A 60 -10.84 -6.59 -19.12
C ASP A 60 -11.27 -7.60 -18.04
N ILE A 61 -11.07 -7.26 -16.77
CA ILE A 61 -11.44 -8.14 -15.66
C ILE A 61 -12.97 -8.23 -15.54
N GLU A 62 -13.70 -7.11 -15.68
CA GLU A 62 -15.17 -7.08 -15.64
C GLU A 62 -15.77 -7.89 -16.80
N GLN A 63 -15.22 -7.74 -18.00
CA GLN A 63 -15.66 -8.51 -19.17
C GLN A 63 -15.44 -10.01 -18.94
N ASP A 64 -14.28 -10.40 -18.41
CA ASP A 64 -14.01 -11.81 -18.08
C ASP A 64 -14.89 -12.33 -16.93
N LEU A 65 -15.31 -11.48 -16.00
CA LEU A 65 -16.20 -11.82 -14.90
C LEU A 65 -17.69 -11.83 -15.29
N SER A 66 -18.07 -11.19 -16.39
CA SER A 66 -19.47 -11.07 -16.85
C SER A 66 -20.18 -12.41 -17.08
N GLY A 67 -19.41 -13.48 -17.34
CA GLY A 67 -19.92 -14.85 -17.48
C GLY A 67 -20.00 -15.65 -16.18
N TYR A 68 -19.59 -15.07 -15.05
CA TYR A 68 -19.57 -15.72 -13.75
C TYR A 68 -20.56 -15.03 -12.80
N THR A 69 -21.16 -15.80 -11.91
CA THR A 69 -22.07 -15.29 -10.87
C THR A 69 -21.75 -15.97 -9.55
N GLY A 70 -21.72 -15.20 -8.46
CA GLY A 70 -21.42 -15.70 -7.13
C GLY A 70 -20.78 -14.65 -6.22
N PRO A 71 -20.69 -14.92 -4.91
CA PRO A 71 -20.18 -13.97 -3.93
C PRO A 71 -18.73 -13.54 -4.20
N GLU A 72 -17.93 -14.40 -4.83
CA GLU A 72 -16.57 -14.07 -5.25
C GLU A 72 -16.54 -13.04 -6.39
N VAL A 73 -17.52 -13.11 -7.31
CA VAL A 73 -17.68 -12.12 -8.38
C VAL A 73 -18.08 -10.78 -7.80
N ASP A 74 -18.99 -10.77 -6.82
CA ASP A 74 -19.39 -9.55 -6.12
C ASP A 74 -18.21 -8.92 -5.37
N GLU A 75 -17.36 -9.72 -4.73
CA GLU A 75 -16.12 -9.26 -4.09
C GLU A 75 -15.15 -8.67 -5.12
N ALA A 76 -14.97 -9.33 -6.27
CA ALA A 76 -14.12 -8.82 -7.34
C ALA A 76 -14.65 -7.50 -7.91
N MET A 77 -15.96 -7.39 -8.14
CA MET A 77 -16.61 -6.15 -8.60
C MET A 77 -16.47 -5.03 -7.57
N ALA A 78 -16.61 -5.32 -6.27
CA ALA A 78 -16.40 -4.34 -5.21
C ALA A 78 -14.93 -3.86 -5.14
N LEU A 79 -13.96 -4.75 -5.37
CA LEU A 79 -12.55 -4.40 -5.45
C LEU A 79 -12.24 -3.52 -6.67
N LEU A 80 -12.87 -3.80 -7.82
CA LEU A 80 -12.73 -2.97 -9.02
C LEU A 80 -13.38 -1.59 -8.84
N ALA A 81 -14.52 -1.52 -8.16
CA ALA A 81 -15.15 -0.25 -7.78
C ALA A 81 -14.23 0.60 -6.87
N LYS A 82 -13.61 -0.01 -5.85
CA LYS A 82 -12.61 0.66 -5.00
C LYS A 82 -11.38 1.10 -5.77
N ALA A 83 -10.93 0.31 -6.75
CA ALA A 83 -9.83 0.70 -7.63
C ALA A 83 -10.21 1.92 -8.49
N ARG A 84 -11.43 1.97 -9.03
CA ARG A 84 -11.95 3.14 -9.78
C ARG A 84 -12.05 4.38 -8.90
N GLU A 85 -12.56 4.25 -7.69
CA GLU A 85 -12.60 5.36 -6.73
C GLU A 85 -11.19 5.88 -6.41
N GLY A 86 -10.24 4.98 -6.17
CA GLY A 86 -8.84 5.34 -5.96
C GLY A 86 -8.21 6.05 -7.17
N MET A 87 -8.56 5.65 -8.40
CA MET A 87 -8.12 6.33 -9.62
C MET A 87 -8.69 7.74 -9.75
N THR A 88 -9.97 7.94 -9.43
CA THR A 88 -10.59 9.28 -9.41
C THR A 88 -9.94 10.16 -8.34
N GLN A 89 -9.67 9.62 -7.16
CA GLN A 89 -8.98 10.34 -6.09
C GLN A 89 -7.57 10.75 -6.54
N MET A 90 -6.81 9.86 -7.21
CA MET A 90 -5.48 10.17 -7.73
C MET A 90 -5.45 11.37 -8.68
N GLN A 91 -6.51 11.61 -9.47
CA GLN A 91 -6.58 12.77 -10.37
C GLN A 91 -6.68 14.11 -9.62
N SER A 92 -7.15 14.07 -8.38
CA SER A 92 -7.30 15.25 -7.51
C SER A 92 -6.12 15.45 -6.56
N LEU A 93 -5.20 14.48 -6.47
CA LEU A 93 -4.04 14.55 -5.59
C LEU A 93 -2.89 15.30 -6.27
N THR A 94 -2.20 16.12 -5.49
CA THR A 94 -1.03 16.90 -5.94
C THR A 94 0.26 16.46 -5.25
N ASP A 95 0.18 15.69 -4.16
CA ASP A 95 1.33 15.14 -3.45
C ASP A 95 1.77 13.80 -4.07
N ALA A 96 3.02 13.74 -4.54
CA ALA A 96 3.57 12.56 -5.19
C ALA A 96 3.60 11.29 -4.30
N ASN A 97 3.70 11.45 -2.98
CA ASN A 97 3.66 10.32 -2.05
C ASN A 97 2.24 9.78 -1.88
N GLU A 98 1.25 10.68 -1.83
CA GLU A 98 -0.16 10.29 -1.78
C GLU A 98 -0.59 9.62 -3.07
N ILE A 99 -0.16 10.15 -4.21
CA ILE A 99 -0.35 9.53 -5.54
C ILE A 99 0.31 8.14 -5.58
N THR A 100 1.54 7.99 -5.06
CA THR A 100 2.23 6.69 -5.00
C THR A 100 1.50 5.70 -4.08
N ALA A 101 1.04 6.15 -2.91
CA ALA A 101 0.31 5.31 -1.97
C ALA A 101 -1.01 4.84 -2.57
N LYS A 102 -1.77 5.75 -3.19
CA LYS A 102 -3.02 5.42 -3.89
C LYS A 102 -2.80 4.55 -5.11
N SER A 103 -1.75 4.78 -5.90
CA SER A 103 -1.37 3.92 -7.02
C SER A 103 -1.12 2.48 -6.57
N LYS A 104 -0.42 2.30 -5.44
CA LYS A 104 -0.22 0.97 -4.83
C LYS A 104 -1.54 0.34 -4.40
N GLU A 105 -2.41 1.10 -3.73
CA GLU A 105 -3.72 0.62 -3.28
C GLU A 105 -4.60 0.18 -4.46
N VAL A 106 -4.69 1.00 -5.52
CA VAL A 106 -5.38 0.68 -6.78
C VAL A 106 -4.80 -0.59 -7.40
N GLY A 107 -3.46 -0.68 -7.47
CA GLY A 107 -2.77 -1.85 -8.00
C GLY A 107 -3.04 -3.13 -7.21
N GLU A 108 -3.10 -3.07 -5.88
CA GLU A 108 -3.44 -4.21 -5.03
C GLU A 108 -4.88 -4.66 -5.21
N ASN A 109 -5.83 -3.73 -5.29
CA ASN A 109 -7.24 -4.05 -5.49
C ASN A 109 -7.47 -4.74 -6.85
N ILE A 110 -6.86 -4.23 -7.92
CA ILE A 110 -6.90 -4.86 -9.25
C ILE A 110 -6.24 -6.25 -9.22
N LYS A 111 -5.12 -6.41 -8.50
CA LYS A 111 -4.43 -7.70 -8.36
C LYS A 111 -5.30 -8.73 -7.63
N LYS A 112 -6.01 -8.31 -6.57
CA LYS A 112 -6.96 -9.17 -5.84
C LYS A 112 -8.14 -9.56 -6.72
N ALA A 113 -8.76 -8.62 -7.42
CA ALA A 113 -9.84 -8.91 -8.37
C ALA A 113 -9.39 -9.88 -9.47
N ARG A 114 -8.17 -9.68 -10.03
CA ARG A 114 -7.57 -10.60 -11.00
C ARG A 114 -7.30 -11.99 -10.41
N ALA A 115 -6.90 -12.08 -9.15
CA ALA A 115 -6.70 -13.36 -8.47
C ALA A 115 -8.02 -14.12 -8.32
N ILE A 116 -9.12 -13.43 -8.00
CA ILE A 116 -10.46 -14.01 -7.95
C ILE A 116 -10.90 -14.50 -9.33
N LYS A 117 -10.79 -13.67 -10.37
CA LYS A 117 -11.01 -14.08 -11.77
C LYS A 117 -10.24 -15.36 -12.11
N ASN A 118 -8.95 -15.42 -11.76
CA ASN A 118 -8.12 -16.59 -12.04
C ASN A 118 -8.52 -17.84 -11.25
N LYS A 119 -9.11 -17.69 -10.06
CA LYS A 119 -9.68 -18.81 -9.31
C LYS A 119 -10.96 -19.32 -9.98
N LEU A 120 -11.88 -18.40 -10.32
CA LEU A 120 -13.13 -18.70 -11.02
C LEU A 120 -12.88 -19.41 -12.35
N LYS A 121 -11.94 -18.91 -13.16
CA LYS A 121 -11.55 -19.54 -14.43
C LYS A 121 -10.96 -20.95 -14.26
N ARG A 122 -10.35 -21.23 -13.10
CA ARG A 122 -9.76 -22.54 -12.78
C ARG A 122 -10.78 -23.50 -12.14
N GLY A 123 -12.02 -23.08 -11.91
CA GLY A 123 -13.08 -23.90 -11.32
C GLY A 123 -12.75 -24.41 -9.92
N LYS A 124 -11.97 -23.63 -9.14
CA LYS A 124 -11.58 -23.96 -7.76
C LYS A 124 -12.35 -23.14 -6.75
#